data_AF-A0A922IT09-F1
#
_entry.id   AF-A0A922IT09-F1
#
_cell.length_a   1.000
_cell.length_b   1.000
_cell.length_c   1.000
_cell.angle_alpha   90.00
_cell.angle_beta   90.00
_cell.angle_gamma   90.00
#
_symmetry.space_group_name_H-M   'P 1'
#
loop_
_entity.id
_entity.type
_entity.pdbx_description
1 polymer ?
#
loop_
_entity_poly.entity_id
_entity_poly.type
_entity_poly.pdbx_seq_one_letter_code
_entity_poly.pdbx_strand_id
1 'polypeptide(L)'
;MAGSGKTTFVKKLTEYLTVSSNSSYTINLDPAVYHIPYNPNIDIRDTVKFKEVMKQYGYGPNGAIMTSLNFFASQFHKVVDIINSNSGKVSYVIIDTPGQIEVFTWSASGTIITELLVYI
;
A
#
# COMPACT_ATOMS: atom_id res chain seq x y z
N MET A 1 13.86 -0.51 1.57
CA MET A 1 14.78 -0.12 0.48
C MET A 1 14.28 -0.69 -0.84
N ALA A 2 14.56 -0.06 -1.98
CA ALA A 2 14.21 -0.62 -3.28
C ALA A 2 15.05 -1.89 -3.53
N GLY A 3 14.47 -2.90 -4.17
CA GLY A 3 15.16 -4.17 -4.44
C GLY A 3 15.34 -5.10 -3.22
N SER A 4 14.92 -4.73 -2.02
CA SER A 4 15.03 -5.58 -0.82
C SER A 4 14.01 -6.73 -0.74
N GLY A 5 13.19 -6.93 -1.78
CA GLY A 5 12.24 -8.04 -1.87
C GLY A 5 10.91 -7.87 -1.12
N LYS A 6 10.47 -6.64 -0.80
CA LYS A 6 9.20 -6.37 -0.08
C LYS A 6 7.99 -7.08 -0.70
N THR A 7 7.72 -6.83 -1.98
CA THR A 7 6.61 -7.45 -2.72
C THR A 7 6.73 -8.98 -2.81
N THR A 8 7.96 -9.49 -2.96
CA THR A 8 8.22 -10.95 -2.94
C THR A 8 7.93 -11.55 -1.58
N PHE A 9 8.29 -10.85 -0.51
CA PHE A 9 7.99 -11.23 0.86
C PHE A 9 6.48 -11.24 1.12
N VAL A 10 5.76 -10.17 0.72
CA VAL A 10 4.30 -10.08 0.86
C VAL A 10 3.60 -11.25 0.15
N LYS A 11 4.03 -11.60 -1.06
CA LYS A 11 3.55 -12.78 -1.78
C LYS A 11 3.72 -14.04 -0.93
N LYS A 12 4.94 -14.32 -0.50
CA LYS A 12 5.27 -15.56 0.23
C LYS A 12 4.60 -15.63 1.59
N LEU A 13 4.46 -14.51 2.28
CA LEU A 13 3.75 -14.42 3.55
C LEU A 13 2.26 -14.71 3.36
N THR A 14 1.64 -14.15 2.32
CA THR A 14 0.22 -14.38 2.01
C THR A 14 -0.05 -15.84 1.64
N GLU A 15 0.81 -16.44 0.82
CA GLU A 15 0.77 -17.87 0.51
C GLU A 15 0.86 -18.74 1.77
N TYR A 16 1.81 -18.42 2.66
CA TYR A 16 2.00 -19.14 3.92
C TYR A 16 0.76 -19.06 4.82
N LEU A 17 0.24 -17.86 5.05
CA LEU A 17 -0.94 -17.66 5.92
C LEU A 17 -2.18 -18.39 5.38
N THR A 18 -2.36 -18.38 4.06
CA THR A 18 -3.47 -19.10 3.40
C THR A 18 -3.38 -20.60 3.69
N VAL A 19 -2.19 -21.20 3.59
CA VAL A 19 -1.96 -22.62 3.91
C VAL A 19 -2.19 -22.90 5.40
N SER A 20 -1.83 -21.97 6.27
CA SER A 20 -2.07 -22.07 7.73
C SER A 20 -3.50 -21.78 8.16
N SER A 21 -4.46 -21.66 7.22
CA SER A 21 -5.87 -21.31 7.49
C SER A 21 -6.05 -19.98 8.22
N ASN A 22 -5.09 -19.06 8.08
CA ASN A 22 -5.19 -17.69 8.57
C ASN A 22 -5.66 -16.78 7.44
N SER A 23 -6.71 -16.02 7.70
CA SER A 23 -7.16 -14.98 6.79
C SER A 23 -6.23 -13.78 6.85
N SER A 24 -5.84 -13.29 5.67
CA SER A 24 -5.06 -12.07 5.52
C SER A 24 -5.77 -11.09 4.60
N TYR A 25 -5.58 -9.80 4.89
CA TYR A 25 -6.07 -8.69 4.10
C TYR A 25 -4.86 -7.90 3.59
N THR A 26 -4.67 -7.88 2.28
CA THR A 26 -3.46 -7.37 1.63
C THR A 26 -3.71 -6.01 0.99
N ILE A 27 -2.79 -5.07 1.19
CA ILE A 27 -2.89 -3.69 0.71
C ILE A 27 -1.61 -3.33 -0.03
N ASN A 28 -1.73 -2.95 -1.30
CA ASN A 28 -0.62 -2.37 -2.07
C ASN A 28 -0.66 -0.84 -2.00
N LEU A 29 0.42 -0.24 -1.48
CA LEU A 29 0.65 1.20 -1.44
C LEU A 29 1.74 1.67 -2.40
N ASP A 30 2.35 0.79 -3.21
CA ASP A 30 3.31 1.19 -4.24
C ASP A 30 2.58 1.56 -5.55
N PRO A 31 2.52 2.85 -5.94
CA PRO A 31 1.89 3.26 -7.19
C PRO A 31 2.77 2.98 -8.42
N ALA A 32 4.08 2.80 -8.23
CA ALA A 32 5.05 2.63 -9.31
C ALA A 32 5.29 1.16 -9.68
N VAL A 33 4.71 0.20 -8.94
CA VAL A 33 4.85 -1.23 -9.22
C VAL A 33 4.16 -1.62 -10.53
N TYR A 34 4.93 -2.24 -11.43
CA TYR A 34 4.42 -2.67 -12.73
C TYR A 34 3.56 -3.94 -12.62
N HIS A 35 4.07 -4.96 -11.93
CA HIS A 35 3.43 -6.26 -11.77
C HIS A 35 3.40 -6.65 -10.30
N ILE A 36 2.21 -6.97 -9.79
CA ILE A 36 2.02 -7.46 -8.41
C ILE A 36 1.81 -8.98 -8.49
N PRO A 37 2.66 -9.80 -7.85
CA PRO A 37 2.59 -11.26 -7.93
C PRO A 37 1.68 -11.89 -6.87
N TYR A 38 0.74 -11.11 -6.32
CA TYR A 38 -0.30 -11.50 -5.38
C TYR A 38 -1.57 -10.69 -5.70
N ASN A 39 -2.71 -11.06 -5.10
CA ASN A 39 -3.98 -10.36 -5.34
C ASN A 39 -4.30 -9.39 -4.17
N PRO A 40 -4.00 -8.09 -4.29
CA PRO A 40 -4.30 -7.12 -3.25
C PRO A 40 -5.81 -6.98 -3.04
N ASN A 41 -6.25 -6.87 -1.79
CA ASN A 41 -7.63 -6.45 -1.48
C ASN A 41 -7.84 -4.96 -1.76
N ILE A 42 -6.80 -4.15 -1.56
CA ILE A 42 -6.79 -2.72 -1.87
C ILE A 42 -5.51 -2.40 -2.64
N ASP A 43 -5.64 -1.77 -3.80
CA ASP A 43 -4.51 -1.34 -4.62
C ASP A 43 -4.58 0.18 -4.87
N ILE A 44 -3.54 0.91 -4.45
CA ILE A 44 -3.42 2.36 -4.71
C ILE A 44 -3.54 2.71 -6.22
N ARG A 45 -3.17 1.78 -7.10
CA ARG A 45 -3.21 1.97 -8.58
C ARG A 45 -4.63 2.05 -9.13
N ASP A 46 -5.64 1.63 -8.36
CA ASP A 46 -7.04 1.79 -8.71
C ASP A 46 -7.52 3.23 -8.48
N THR A 47 -6.91 3.92 -7.51
CA THR A 47 -7.23 5.32 -7.18
C THR A 47 -6.39 6.29 -7.99
N VAL A 48 -5.10 5.98 -8.21
CA VAL A 48 -4.15 6.89 -8.84
C VAL A 48 -3.38 6.23 -9.98
N LYS A 49 -3.42 6.84 -11.17
CA LYS A 49 -2.63 6.41 -12.32
C LYS A 49 -1.26 7.08 -12.29
N PHE A 50 -0.27 6.38 -11.74
CA PHE A 50 1.10 6.87 -11.55
C PHE A 50 1.72 7.55 -12.78
N LYS A 51 1.60 6.94 -13.97
CA LYS A 51 2.14 7.50 -15.22
C LYS A 51 1.45 8.81 -15.62
N GLU A 52 0.15 8.94 -15.33
CA GLU A 52 -0.59 10.16 -15.60
C GLU A 52 -0.18 11.28 -14.64
N VAL A 53 0.04 10.96 -13.36
CA VAL A 53 0.57 11.91 -12.37
C VAL A 53 1.94 12.45 -12.81
N MET A 54 2.85 11.59 -13.25
CA MET A 54 4.14 12.04 -13.79
C MET A 54 3.97 13.02 -14.96
N LYS A 55 3.08 12.68 -15.91
CA LYS A 55 2.85 13.48 -17.12
C LYS A 55 2.16 14.82 -16.82
N GLN A 56 1.10 14.81 -16.02
CA GLN A 56 0.27 15.99 -15.74
C GLN A 56 1.01 17.04 -14.91
N TYR A 57 1.78 16.60 -13.91
CA TYR A 57 2.49 17.50 -13.00
C TYR A 57 3.96 17.74 -13.38
N GLY A 58 4.46 17.07 -14.44
CA GLY A 58 5.87 17.16 -14.85
C GLY A 58 6.85 16.59 -13.82
N TYR A 59 6.40 15.67 -12.96
CA TYR A 59 7.20 15.12 -11.88
C TYR A 59 8.05 13.92 -12.33
N GLY A 60 9.25 13.84 -11.75
CA GLY A 60 10.02 12.59 -11.74
C GLY A 60 9.37 11.52 -10.84
N PRO A 61 9.92 10.28 -10.82
CA PRO A 61 9.29 9.14 -10.15
C PRO A 61 8.98 9.39 -8.66
N ASN A 62 9.90 9.99 -7.90
CA ASN A 62 9.69 10.23 -6.47
C ASN A 62 8.55 11.24 -6.22
N GLY A 63 8.49 12.32 -7.01
CA GLY A 63 7.42 13.32 -6.89
C GLY A 63 6.05 12.75 -7.23
N ALA A 64 5.99 11.86 -8.23
CA ALA A 64 4.76 11.15 -8.57
C ALA A 64 4.34 10.11 -7.52
N ILE A 65 5.29 9.40 -6.89
CA ILE A 65 4.98 8.50 -5.76
C ILE A 65 4.38 9.31 -4.60
N MET A 66 5.04 10.40 -4.20
CA MET A 66 4.58 11.25 -3.10
C MET A 66 3.18 11.82 -3.36
N THR A 67 2.95 12.32 -4.58
CA THR A 67 1.65 12.87 -4.97
C THR A 67 0.56 11.79 -4.96
N SER A 68 0.89 10.58 -5.40
CA SER A 68 -0.04 9.44 -5.36
C SER A 68 -0.39 9.04 -3.93
N LEU A 69 0.59 9.02 -3.03
CA LEU A 69 0.37 8.77 -1.60
C LEU A 69 -0.48 9.87 -0.95
N ASN A 70 -0.29 11.14 -1.32
CA ASN A 70 -1.12 12.24 -0.83
C ASN A 70 -2.59 12.08 -1.23
N PHE A 71 -2.87 11.74 -2.50
CA PHE A 71 -4.24 11.46 -2.93
C PHE A 71 -4.83 10.28 -2.18
N PHE A 72 -4.07 9.21 -2.00
CA PHE A 72 -4.53 8.02 -1.27
C PHE A 72 -4.77 8.30 0.22
N ALA A 73 -3.90 9.08 0.87
CA ALA A 73 -4.03 9.46 2.27
C ALA A 73 -5.35 10.20 2.56
N SER A 74 -5.83 11.03 1.62
CA SER A 74 -7.11 11.73 1.76
C SER A 74 -8.32 10.79 1.88
N GLN A 75 -8.21 9.56 1.37
CA GLN A 75 -9.27 8.55 1.41
C GLN A 75 -8.93 7.38 2.33
N PHE A 76 -7.83 7.45 3.07
CA PHE A 76 -7.33 6.33 3.88
C PHE A 76 -8.27 5.95 5.02
N HIS A 77 -9.08 6.88 5.51
CA HIS A 77 -10.14 6.58 6.49
C HIS A 77 -11.08 5.47 6.00
N LYS A 78 -11.44 5.45 4.70
CA LYS A 78 -12.30 4.40 4.12
C LYS A 78 -11.63 3.03 4.19
N VAL A 79 -10.31 3.00 4.02
CA VAL A 79 -9.51 1.77 4.12
C VAL A 79 -9.57 1.24 5.55
N VAL A 80 -9.38 2.12 6.53
CA VAL A 80 -9.52 1.79 7.97
C VAL A 80 -10.92 1.26 8.28
N ASP A 81 -11.97 1.90 7.79
CA ASP A 81 -13.36 1.46 8.01
C ASP A 81 -13.62 0.05 7.44
N ILE A 82 -13.07 -0.24 6.26
CA ILE A 82 -13.18 -1.57 5.63
C ILE A 82 -12.42 -2.62 6.45
N ILE A 83 -11.21 -2.30 6.93
CA ILE A 83 -10.43 -3.21 7.79
C ILE A 83 -11.20 -3.49 9.09
N ASN A 84 -11.67 -2.44 9.77
CA ASN A 84 -12.41 -2.55 11.03
C ASN A 84 -13.71 -3.36 10.88
N SER A 85 -14.43 -3.16 9.78
CA SER A 85 -15.65 -3.94 9.46
C SER A 85 -15.37 -5.43 9.24
N ASN A 86 -14.11 -5.79 8.93
CA ASN A 86 -13.66 -7.17 8.73
C ASN A 86 -12.77 -7.70 9.87
N SER A 87 -12.59 -6.94 10.96
CA SER A 87 -11.72 -7.30 12.10
C SER A 87 -12.03 -8.68 12.70
N GLY A 88 -13.30 -9.08 12.75
CA GLY A 88 -13.70 -10.42 13.23
C GLY A 88 -13.44 -11.58 12.25
N LYS A 89 -13.00 -11.28 11.02
CA LYS A 89 -12.79 -12.27 9.94
C LYS A 89 -11.36 -12.30 9.42
N VAL A 90 -10.56 -11.28 9.70
CA VAL A 90 -9.18 -11.11 9.20
C VAL A 90 -8.22 -11.18 10.37
N SER A 91 -7.30 -12.15 10.34
CA SER A 91 -6.27 -12.29 11.38
C SER A 91 -5.06 -11.38 11.16
N TYR A 92 -4.77 -11.02 9.90
CA TYR A 92 -3.58 -10.25 9.52
C TYR A 92 -3.90 -9.19 8.47
N VAL A 93 -3.38 -7.97 8.65
CA VAL A 93 -3.32 -6.96 7.60
C VAL A 93 -1.88 -6.85 7.13
N ILE A 94 -1.64 -7.05 5.84
CA ILE A 94 -0.31 -7.01 5.23
C ILE A 94 -0.25 -5.85 4.25
N ILE A 95 0.74 -4.97 4.43
CA ILE A 95 0.87 -3.74 3.65
C ILE A 95 2.20 -3.77 2.88
N ASP A 96 2.11 -3.69 1.55
CA ASP A 96 3.27 -3.53 0.67
C ASP A 96 3.49 -2.04 0.42
N THR A 97 4.66 -1.54 0.82
CA THR A 97 4.99 -0.10 0.76
C THR A 97 5.85 0.22 -0.46
N PRO A 98 5.90 1.50 -0.89
CA PRO A 98 6.73 1.92 -2.01
C PRO A 98 8.18 1.41 -1.98
N GLY A 99 8.73 1.13 -3.16
CA GLY A 99 10.15 0.83 -3.38
C GLY A 99 11.09 1.73 -2.57
N GLN A 100 10.90 3.04 -2.75
CA GLN A 100 11.69 4.10 -2.13
C GLN A 100 11.22 4.38 -0.71
N ILE A 101 12.00 3.93 0.26
CA ILE A 101 11.63 4.02 1.68
C ILE A 101 11.48 5.46 2.14
N GLU A 102 12.36 6.37 1.70
CA GLU A 102 12.39 7.77 2.10
C GLU A 102 11.08 8.49 1.73
N VAL A 103 10.52 8.20 0.55
CA VAL A 103 9.27 8.80 0.08
C VAL A 103 8.10 8.39 0.96
N PHE A 104 8.14 7.19 1.54
CA PHE A 104 7.12 6.74 2.48
C PHE A 104 7.40 7.26 3.90
N THR A 105 8.61 7.09 4.44
CA THR A 105 8.90 7.36 5.85
C THR A 105 9.01 8.84 6.20
N TRP A 106 9.37 9.70 5.24
CA TRP A 106 9.56 11.14 5.49
C TRP A 106 8.46 12.01 4.87
N SER A 107 7.44 11.41 4.27
CA SER A 107 6.29 12.18 3.75
C SER A 107 5.19 12.32 4.80
N ALA A 108 4.52 13.48 4.77
CA ALA A 108 3.33 13.71 5.60
C ALA A 108 2.25 12.65 5.35
N SER A 109 2.05 12.23 4.09
CA SER A 109 1.14 11.14 3.74
C SER A 109 1.52 9.82 4.41
N GLY A 110 2.80 9.49 4.47
CA GLY A 110 3.27 8.28 5.14
C GLY A 110 2.99 8.32 6.63
N THR A 111 3.29 9.44 7.29
CA THR A 111 2.97 9.67 8.71
C THR A 111 1.47 9.47 8.97
N ILE A 112 0.61 10.16 8.20
CA ILE A 112 -0.86 10.04 8.35
C ILE A 112 -1.32 8.60 8.18
N ILE A 113 -0.85 7.91 7.14
CA ILE A 113 -1.18 6.50 6.90
C ILE A 113 -0.76 5.63 8.09
N THR A 114 0.46 5.79 8.58
CA THR A 114 0.97 5.00 9.72
C THR A 114 0.24 5.30 11.03
N GLU A 115 -0.13 6.56 11.28
CA GLU A 115 -0.89 6.95 12.47
C GLU A 115 -2.30 6.37 12.46
N LEU A 116 -2.97 6.39 11.30
CA LEU A 116 -4.30 5.81 11.15
C LEU A 116 -4.31 4.29 11.36
N LEU A 117 -3.19 3.62 11.02
CA LEU A 117 -3.04 2.18 11.25
C LEU A 117 -2.83 1.80 12.73
N VAL A 118 -2.59 2.75 13.64
CA VAL A 118 -2.53 2.48 15.10
C VAL A 118 -3.92 2.21 15.69
N TYR A 119 -4.97 2.62 14.97
CA TYR A 119 -6.37 2.55 15.43
C TYR A 119 -7.16 1.36 14.86
N ILE A 120 -6.48 0.43 14.18
CA ILE A 120 -7.03 -0.85 13.70
C ILE A 120 -6.50 -2.02 14.52
#